data_AF-A0A2V7YL09-F1
#
_entry.id   AF-A0A2V7YL09-F1
#
_cell.length_a   1.000
_cell.length_b   1.000
_cell.length_c   1.000
_cell.angle_alpha   90.00
_cell.angle_beta   90.00
_cell.angle_gamma   90.00
#
_symmetry.space_group_name_H-M   'P 1'
#
loop_
_entity.id
_entity.type
_entity.pdbx_description
1 polymer ?
#
loop_
_entity_poly.entity_id
_entity_poly.type
_entity_poly.pdbx_seq_one_letter_code
_entity_poly.pdbx_strand_id
1 'polypeptide(L)'
;MREITVALPRVPGMEIEASRTAVAIAESIRMSPDGIGEARTAAVAACSQALEPSRASRREVYLTFQILGKGGDPNEFRIMVRDGGIGFAHG
;
A
#
# COMPACT_ATOMS: atom_id res chain seq x y z
N MET A 1 -2.40 11.32 12.64
CA MET A 1 -1.77 10.42 11.65
C MET A 1 -1.93 9.00 12.14
N ARG A 2 -2.46 8.10 11.30
CA ARG A 2 -2.49 6.65 11.58
C ARG A 2 -1.62 5.96 10.54
N GLU A 3 -0.77 5.04 10.98
CA GLU A 3 0.09 4.23 10.13
C GLU A 3 -0.15 2.75 10.41
N ILE A 4 -0.28 1.97 9.35
CA ILE A 4 -0.46 0.51 9.41
C ILE A 4 0.61 -0.10 8.52
N THR A 5 1.49 -0.92 9.10
CA THR A 5 2.51 -1.65 8.33
C THR A 5 2.20 -3.13 8.34
N VAL A 6 2.17 -3.74 7.17
CA VAL A 6 1.95 -5.18 6.95
C VAL A 6 3.18 -5.75 6.25
N ALA A 7 3.74 -6.82 6.80
CA ALA A 7 4.74 -7.63 6.12
C ALA A 7 4.02 -8.72 5.32
N LEU A 8 4.26 -8.76 4.01
CA LEU A 8 3.73 -9.80 3.13
C LEU A 8 4.88 -10.61 2.52
N PRO A 9 4.74 -11.94 2.42
CA PRO A 9 5.68 -12.76 1.69
C PRO A 9 5.61 -12.41 0.20
N ARG A 10 6.77 -12.38 -0.47
CA ARG A 10 6.88 -12.10 -1.91
C ARG A 10 6.46 -13.32 -2.74
N VAL A 11 5.16 -13.61 -2.75
CA VAL A 11 4.54 -14.74 -3.45
C VAL A 11 3.45 -14.26 -4.42
N PRO A 12 3.17 -15.03 -5.50
CA PRO A 12 2.01 -14.77 -6.34
C PRO A 12 0.74 -14.71 -5.49
N GLY A 13 -0.09 -13.68 -5.71
CA GLY A 13 -1.30 -13.44 -4.91
C GLY A 13 -1.12 -12.43 -3.76
N MET A 14 0.10 -11.96 -3.49
CA MET A 14 0.36 -10.86 -2.55
C MET A 14 -0.46 -9.59 -2.89
N GLU A 15 -0.64 -9.28 -4.18
CA GLU A 15 -1.46 -8.17 -4.66
C GLU A 15 -2.93 -8.25 -4.19
N ILE A 16 -3.47 -9.45 -4.02
CA ILE A 16 -4.84 -9.70 -3.57
C ILE A 16 -4.95 -9.33 -2.08
N GLU A 17 -4.02 -9.82 -1.26
CA GLU A 17 -4.00 -9.54 0.17
C GLU A 17 -3.73 -8.06 0.47
N ALA A 18 -2.79 -7.46 -0.27
CA ALA A 18 -2.50 -6.03 -0.18
C ALA A 18 -3.72 -5.17 -0.57
N SER A 19 -4.41 -5.52 -1.66
CA SER A 19 -5.58 -4.78 -2.12
C SER A 19 -6.78 -4.92 -1.18
N ARG A 20 -7.01 -6.11 -0.60
CA ARG A 20 -8.03 -6.32 0.45
C ARG A 20 -7.75 -5.47 1.68
N THR A 21 -6.50 -5.42 2.10
CA THR A 21 -6.08 -4.58 3.23
C THR A 21 -6.29 -3.09 2.93
N ALA A 22 -5.90 -2.65 1.73
CA ALA A 22 -6.10 -1.26 1.30
C ALA A 22 -7.59 -0.86 1.29
N VAL A 23 -8.46 -1.73 0.76
CA VAL A 23 -9.92 -1.52 0.77
C VAL A 23 -10.46 -1.46 2.19
N ALA A 24 -10.10 -2.43 3.05
CA ALA A 24 -10.57 -2.46 4.43
C ALA A 24 -10.17 -1.19 5.21
N ILE A 25 -8.96 -0.67 4.97
CA ILE A 25 -8.50 0.58 5.57
C ILE A 25 -9.27 1.78 4.99
N ALA A 26 -9.44 1.86 3.67
CA ALA A 26 -10.18 2.93 2.99
C ALA A 26 -11.66 2.98 3.44
N GLU A 27 -12.30 1.83 3.59
CA GLU A 27 -13.66 1.71 4.14
C GLU A 27 -13.71 2.13 5.61
N SER A 28 -12.73 1.71 6.42
CA SER A 28 -12.65 2.08 7.84
C SER A 28 -12.52 3.59 8.06
N ILE A 29 -12.00 4.34 7.09
CA ILE A 29 -11.90 5.80 7.14
C ILE A 29 -13.01 6.51 6.34
N ARG A 30 -14.01 5.77 5.88
CA ARG A 30 -15.16 6.27 5.10
C ARG A 30 -14.76 7.03 3.84
N MET A 31 -13.72 6.54 3.15
CA MET A 31 -13.33 7.10 1.87
C MET A 31 -14.46 6.93 0.83
N SER A 32 -14.56 7.87 -0.11
CA SER A 32 -15.52 7.77 -1.22
C SER A 32 -15.31 6.47 -2.01
N PRO A 33 -16.35 5.92 -2.65
CA PRO A 33 -16.23 4.70 -3.46
C PRO A 33 -15.16 4.79 -4.55
N ASP A 34 -15.00 5.97 -5.14
CA ASP A 34 -13.92 6.27 -6.09
C ASP A 34 -12.52 6.14 -5.45
N GLY A 35 -12.34 6.75 -4.28
CA GLY A 35 -11.10 6.65 -3.49
C GLY A 35 -10.77 5.23 -3.01
N ILE A 36 -11.79 4.42 -2.71
CA ILE A 36 -11.61 2.98 -2.41
C ILE A 36 -11.12 2.24 -3.66
N GLY A 37 -11.66 2.55 -4.84
CA GLY A 37 -11.21 2.00 -6.12
C GLY A 37 -9.76 2.37 -6.46
N GLU A 38 -9.39 3.64 -6.24
CA GLU A 38 -8.04 4.16 -6.38
C GLU A 38 -7.07 3.45 -5.43
N ALA A 39 -7.41 3.34 -4.14
CA ALA A 39 -6.58 2.66 -3.13
C ALA A 39 -6.34 1.18 -3.49
N ARG A 40 -7.36 0.48 -3.97
CA ARG A 40 -7.27 -0.90 -4.45
C ARG A 40 -6.29 -0.99 -5.63
N THR A 41 -6.45 -0.12 -6.62
CA THR A 41 -5.65 -0.12 -7.84
C THR A 41 -4.18 0.21 -7.54
N ALA A 42 -3.94 1.21 -6.70
CA ALA A 42 -2.60 1.60 -6.25
C ALA A 42 -1.89 0.48 -5.49
N ALA A 43 -2.60 -0.24 -4.60
CA ALA A 43 -2.05 -1.38 -3.87
C ALA A 43 -1.60 -2.52 -4.82
N VAL A 44 -2.43 -2.86 -5.81
CA VAL A 44 -2.09 -3.89 -6.82
C VAL A 44 -0.88 -3.46 -7.63
N ALA A 45 -0.87 -2.23 -8.15
CA ALA A 45 0.21 -1.71 -8.99
C ALA A 45 1.55 -1.66 -8.23
N ALA A 46 1.53 -1.27 -6.96
CA ALA A 46 2.73 -1.19 -6.14
C ALA A 46 3.27 -2.59 -5.75
N CYS A 47 2.39 -3.56 -5.51
CA CYS A 47 2.80 -4.96 -5.27
C CYS A 47 3.36 -5.62 -6.53
N SER A 48 2.75 -5.39 -7.69
CA SER A 48 3.23 -5.93 -8.97
C SER A 48 4.66 -5.45 -9.26
N GLN A 49 4.93 -4.16 -9.05
CA GLN A 49 6.29 -3.59 -9.15
C GLN A 49 7.28 -4.17 -8.13
N ALA A 50 6.81 -4.63 -6.96
CA ALA A 50 7.65 -5.28 -5.96
C ALA A 50 7.93 -6.75 -6.32
N LEU A 51 7.04 -7.42 -7.05
CA LEU A 51 7.19 -8.80 -7.52
C LEU A 51 8.11 -8.93 -8.75
N GLU A 52 8.44 -7.84 -9.42
CA GLU A 52 9.30 -7.87 -10.61
C GLU A 52 10.68 -8.51 -10.32
N PRO A 53 11.12 -9.50 -11.11
CA PRO A 53 12.31 -10.31 -10.83
C PRO A 53 13.60 -9.49 -10.69
N SER A 54 13.65 -8.31 -11.33
CA SER A 54 14.78 -7.37 -11.30
C SER A 54 15.09 -6.77 -9.92
N ARG A 55 14.16 -6.86 -8.95
CA ARG A 55 14.31 -6.29 -7.59
C ARG A 55 14.57 -7.33 -6.50
N ALA A 56 14.75 -8.60 -6.88
CA ALA A 56 14.65 -9.80 -6.03
C ALA A 56 15.81 -10.07 -5.04
N SER A 57 16.17 -9.13 -4.17
CA SER A 57 17.13 -9.41 -3.09
C SER A 57 16.46 -9.81 -1.76
N ARG A 58 15.16 -9.52 -1.56
CA ARG A 58 14.46 -9.77 -0.29
C ARG A 58 13.24 -10.67 -0.46
N ARG A 59 12.99 -11.52 0.54
CA ARG A 59 11.88 -12.50 0.56
C ARG A 59 10.54 -11.90 1.02
N GLU A 60 10.59 -10.71 1.61
CA GLU A 60 9.46 -10.03 2.25
C GLU A 60 9.37 -8.60 1.75
N VAL A 61 8.13 -8.16 1.53
CA VAL A 61 7.78 -6.79 1.15
C VAL A 61 6.97 -6.18 2.27
N TYR A 62 7.30 -4.94 2.62
CA TYR A 62 6.58 -4.19 3.65
C TYR A 62 5.66 -3.20 2.96
N LEU A 63 4.36 -3.30 3.22
CA LEU A 63 3.40 -2.28 2.85
C LEU A 63 3.09 -1.41 4.05
N THR A 64 3.25 -0.11 3.89
CA THR A 64 2.88 0.89 4.89
C THR A 64 1.75 1.74 4.32
N PHE A 65 0.61 1.74 5.01
CA PHE A 65 -0.55 2.57 4.73
C PHE A 65 -0.55 3.75 5.70
N GLN A 66 -0.45 4.97 5.18
CA GLN A 66 -0.49 6.19 5.97
C GLN A 66 -1.78 6.93 5.68
N ILE A 67 -2.54 7.19 6.75
CA ILE A 67 -3.75 8.01 6.71
C ILE A 67 -3.37 9.37 7.30
N LEU A 68 -3.37 10.38 6.42
CA LEU A 68 -2.97 11.75 6.71
C LEU A 68 -4.21 12.64 6.75
N GLY A 69 -4.34 13.44 7.79
CA GLY A 69 -5.55 14.19 8.08
C GLY A 69 -5.55 14.79 9.48
N LYS A 70 -6.38 15.81 9.71
CA LYS A 70 -6.57 16.48 11.01
C LYS A 70 -7.98 16.17 11.53
N GLY A 71 -8.10 15.92 12.83
CA GLY A 71 -9.40 15.86 13.50
C GLY A 71 -10.32 14.69 13.11
N GLY A 72 -9.78 13.60 12.54
CA GLY A 72 -10.58 12.43 12.14
C GLY A 72 -11.04 12.46 10.68
N ASP A 73 -10.76 13.55 9.95
CA ASP A 73 -11.02 13.66 8.51
C ASP A 73 -9.74 13.33 7.72
N PRO A 74 -9.70 12.20 7.00
CA PRO A 74 -8.54 11.82 6.18
C PRO A 74 -8.51 12.68 4.91
N ASN A 75 -7.50 13.54 4.78
CA ASN A 75 -7.32 14.39 3.61
C ASN A 75 -6.41 13.74 2.56
N GLU A 76 -5.61 12.74 2.97
CA GLU A 76 -4.69 12.03 2.09
C GLU A 76 -4.49 10.58 2.54
N PHE A 77 -4.44 9.65 1.58
CA PHE A 77 -4.16 8.23 1.79
C PHE A 77 -2.93 7.83 0.99
N ARG A 78 -1.88 7.39 1.68
CA ARG A 78 -0.59 7.06 1.07
C ARG A 78 -0.28 5.58 1.25
N ILE A 79 0.07 4.91 0.15
CA ILE A 79 0.53 3.52 0.15
C ILE A 79 2.02 3.54 -0.19
N MET A 80 2.84 2.99 0.70
CA MET A 80 4.27 2.85 0.51
C MET A 80 4.62 1.38 0.46
N VAL A 81 5.33 0.94 -0.57
CA VAL A 81 5.81 -0.43 -0.71
C VAL A 81 7.32 -0.44 -0.61
N ARG A 82 7.86 -1.11 0.40
CA ARG A 82 9.29 -1.26 0.66
C ARG A 82 9.67 -2.73 0.46
N ASP A 83 10.23 -3.02 -0.71
CA ASP A 83 10.82 -4.31 -1.08
C ASP A 83 12.32 -4.40 -0.70
N GLY A 84 12.90 -3.31 -0.17
CA GLY A 84 14.32 -3.21 0.18
C GLY A 84 15.21 -2.64 -0.93
N GLY A 85 14.65 -2.40 -2.12
CA GLY A 85 15.28 -1.61 -3.18
C GLY A 85 15.33 -0.11 -2.86
N ILE A 86 16.31 0.59 -3.46
CA ILE A 86 16.48 2.05 -3.36
C ILE A 86 15.27 2.73 -4.02
N GLY A 87 14.36 3.29 -3.22
CA GLY A 87 13.24 4.08 -3.73
C GLY A 87 13.68 5.50 -4.10
N PHE A 88 13.22 6.01 -5.26
CA PHE A 88 13.45 7.40 -5.66
C PHE A 88 12.60 8.35 -4.81
N ALA A 89 13.26 9.22 -4.06
CA ALA A 89 12.66 10.40 -3.48
C ALA A 89 12.61 11.49 -4.56
N HIS A 90 11.42 11.91 -4.99
CA HIS A 90 11.26 13.25 -5.54
C HIS A 90 10.93 14.17 -4.36
N GLY A 91 11.82 15.15 -4.14
CA GLY A 91 11.61 16.27 -3.23
C GLY A 91 10.86 17.41 -3.91
#